data_AF-A0A936B021-F1
#
_entry.id   AF-A0A936B021-F1
#
_cell.length_a   1.000
_cell.length_b   1.000
_cell.length_c   1.000
_cell.angle_alpha   90.00
_cell.angle_beta   90.00
_cell.angle_gamma   90.00
#
_symmetry.space_group_name_H-M   'P 1'
#
loop_
_entity.id
_entity.type
_entity.pdbx_description
1 polymer ?
#
loop_
_entity_poly.entity_id
_entity_poly.type
_entity_poly.pdbx_seq_one_letter_code
_entity_poly.pdbx_strand_id
1 'polypeptide(L)'
;MLITATSTSALNGEPFDDLEELYGRILGQWRLEMGHVNQLVGGFNSQQKHIGQDGVLFVPVPRDRQAAAVKFLAENAFATPTWMIRPDILRRIEPNGVRDRVKTTQQGLLNQLMSSSRFARLIEQEAMDGDKAYRPVDFLADVRKGIWSELGAGGAVKIDPFRRNLQRSYLDLLDDKLNGRSAVSDDQRPFIRGELKALNSDISRAMARTTDRASRMHLEDAKDQINKILDPKFAAPAPAAANPLAAFGRGGINDEEVNNLNYINCWPDFRGENPAPVRSMMSGQRF
;
A
#
# COMPACT_ATOMS: atom_id res chain seq x y z
N MET A 1 -24.55 17.90 -7.10
CA MET A 1 -25.65 18.41 -6.26
C MET A 1 -26.45 17.22 -5.73
N LEU A 2 -25.83 16.34 -4.93
CA LEU A 2 -26.39 15.03 -4.51
C LEU A 2 -26.92 14.98 -3.07
N ILE A 3 -26.76 16.05 -2.28
CA ILE A 3 -26.97 16.03 -0.82
C ILE A 3 -28.32 16.66 -0.41
N THR A 4 -29.04 17.29 -1.34
CA THR A 4 -30.34 17.92 -1.06
C THR A 4 -31.46 16.90 -0.84
N ALA A 5 -31.26 15.62 -1.23
CA ALA A 5 -32.29 14.58 -1.17
C ALA A 5 -32.54 14.01 0.23
N THR A 6 -31.58 14.13 1.16
CA THR A 6 -31.68 13.58 2.52
C THR A 6 -32.09 14.64 3.56
N SER A 7 -32.48 15.84 3.12
CA SER A 7 -32.90 16.93 4.00
C SER A 7 -34.10 17.72 3.46
N THR A 8 -34.91 17.09 2.61
CA THR A 8 -36.14 17.68 2.07
C THR A 8 -37.23 17.74 3.14
N SER A 9 -38.14 18.71 3.03
CA SER A 9 -39.28 18.92 3.95
C SER A 9 -40.23 17.72 4.08
N ALA A 10 -40.09 16.71 3.21
CA ALA A 10 -40.81 15.44 3.26
C ALA A 10 -40.29 14.48 4.35
N LEU A 11 -39.10 14.73 4.92
CA LEU A 11 -38.46 13.91 5.98
C LEU A 11 -38.44 14.64 7.34
N ASN A 12 -39.33 15.62 7.54
CA ASN A 12 -39.39 16.37 8.79
C ASN A 12 -39.67 15.43 9.98
N GLY A 13 -38.70 15.29 10.88
CA GLY A 13 -38.78 14.43 12.07
C GLY A 13 -37.93 13.15 12.01
N GLU A 14 -37.38 12.80 10.84
CA GLU A 14 -36.53 11.62 10.66
C GLU A 14 -35.09 11.84 11.18
N PRO A 15 -34.40 10.78 11.66
CA PRO A 15 -32.99 10.84 12.06
C PRO A 15 -32.06 11.05 10.84
N PHE A 16 -30.80 11.41 11.09
CA PHE A 16 -29.80 11.68 10.04
C PHE A 16 -29.09 10.40 9.51
N ASP A 17 -29.61 9.21 9.79
CA ASP A 17 -28.97 7.93 9.47
C ASP A 17 -28.75 7.76 7.95
N ASP A 18 -29.73 8.15 7.11
CA ASP A 18 -29.61 8.12 5.65
C ASP A 18 -28.49 9.06 5.13
N LEU A 19 -28.33 10.22 5.79
CA LEU A 19 -27.30 11.18 5.45
C LEU A 19 -25.92 10.64 5.81
N GLU A 20 -25.78 10.00 6.98
CA GLU A 20 -24.55 9.32 7.39
C GLU A 20 -24.20 8.18 6.44
N GLU A 21 -25.18 7.35 6.07
CA GLU A 21 -24.99 6.25 5.14
C GLU A 21 -24.53 6.74 3.77
N LEU A 22 -25.22 7.72 3.18
CA LEU A 22 -24.86 8.27 1.87
C LEU A 22 -23.48 8.92 1.91
N TYR A 23 -23.15 9.64 2.98
CA TYR A 23 -21.82 10.19 3.20
C TYR A 23 -20.76 9.07 3.18
N GLY A 24 -20.97 8.00 3.95
CA GLY A 24 -20.08 6.83 3.98
C GLY A 24 -19.92 6.15 2.62
N ARG A 25 -21.01 5.96 1.87
CA ARG A 25 -21.00 5.37 0.52
C ARG A 25 -20.17 6.18 -0.47
N ILE A 26 -20.31 7.51 -0.47
CA ILE A 26 -19.51 8.41 -1.33
C ILE A 26 -18.02 8.26 -1.01
N LEU A 27 -17.66 8.16 0.27
CA LEU A 27 -16.27 7.97 0.68
C LEU A 27 -15.72 6.60 0.30
N GLY A 28 -16.52 5.55 0.46
CA GLY A 28 -16.18 4.21 0.00
C GLY A 28 -15.88 4.19 -1.50
N GLN A 29 -16.77 4.79 -2.31
CA GLN A 29 -16.58 4.86 -3.76
C GLN A 29 -15.33 5.65 -4.12
N TRP A 30 -15.16 6.84 -3.54
CA TRP A 30 -13.98 7.67 -3.79
C TRP A 30 -12.68 6.92 -3.47
N ARG A 31 -12.62 6.21 -2.33
CA ARG A 31 -11.46 5.39 -1.94
C ARG A 31 -11.19 4.29 -2.97
N LEU A 32 -12.23 3.63 -3.46
CA LEU A 32 -12.11 2.58 -4.47
C LEU A 32 -11.53 3.12 -5.78
N GLU A 33 -12.00 4.28 -6.26
CA GLU A 33 -11.48 4.89 -7.48
C GLU A 33 -10.03 5.37 -7.33
N MET A 34 -9.64 5.95 -6.19
CA MET A 34 -8.24 6.27 -5.94
C MET A 34 -7.38 5.00 -5.90
N GLY A 35 -7.94 3.89 -5.38
CA GLY A 35 -7.32 2.57 -5.41
C GLY A 35 -7.09 2.03 -6.83
N HIS A 36 -7.96 2.33 -7.78
CA HIS A 36 -7.75 1.98 -9.20
C HIS A 36 -6.60 2.77 -9.80
N VAL A 37 -6.51 4.07 -9.53
CA VAL A 37 -5.39 4.91 -10.02
C VAL A 37 -4.07 4.43 -9.44
N ASN A 38 -4.04 4.03 -8.17
CA ASN A 38 -2.88 3.38 -7.55
C ASN A 38 -2.37 2.18 -8.37
N GLN A 39 -3.22 1.40 -9.06
CA GLN A 39 -2.78 0.23 -9.83
C GLN A 39 -1.95 0.58 -11.08
N LEU A 40 -2.02 1.82 -11.57
CA LEU A 40 -1.27 2.24 -12.76
C LEU A 40 0.24 2.30 -12.51
N VAL A 41 0.67 2.65 -11.29
CA VAL A 41 2.09 2.83 -10.95
C VAL A 41 2.77 1.46 -10.80
N GLY A 42 3.86 1.16 -11.50
CA GLY A 42 4.45 -0.18 -11.55
C GLY A 42 3.49 -1.25 -12.07
N GLY A 43 2.43 -0.83 -12.77
CA GLY A 43 1.41 -1.69 -13.36
C GLY A 43 1.82 -2.22 -14.74
N PHE A 44 1.10 -3.24 -15.19
CA PHE A 44 1.19 -3.79 -16.55
C PHE A 44 -0.19 -3.83 -17.17
N ASN A 45 -0.28 -3.53 -18.46
CA ASN A 45 -1.40 -3.94 -19.28
C ASN A 45 -1.19 -5.40 -19.68
N SER A 46 -2.17 -6.25 -19.38
CA SER A 46 -2.15 -7.65 -19.78
C SER A 46 -3.15 -7.93 -20.89
N GLN A 47 -2.76 -8.71 -21.87
CA GLN A 47 -3.66 -9.29 -22.87
C GLN A 47 -3.51 -10.80 -22.87
N GLN A 48 -4.64 -11.52 -22.89
CA GLN A 48 -4.62 -12.96 -23.06
C GLN A 48 -4.25 -13.27 -24.51
N LYS A 49 -3.14 -13.98 -24.69
CA LYS A 49 -2.65 -14.43 -25.99
C LYS A 49 -2.36 -15.92 -25.96
N HIS A 50 -2.60 -16.58 -27.09
CA HIS A 50 -2.32 -18.01 -27.27
C HIS A 50 -1.06 -18.23 -28.13
N ILE A 51 -0.50 -19.43 -28.08
CA ILE A 51 0.66 -19.83 -28.89
C ILE A 51 0.37 -19.54 -30.37
N GLY A 52 1.27 -18.82 -31.03
CA GLY A 52 1.14 -18.42 -32.44
C GLY A 52 0.54 -17.02 -32.67
N GLN A 53 0.15 -16.29 -31.63
CA GLN A 53 -0.25 -14.88 -31.74
C GLN A 53 0.93 -13.95 -31.43
N ASP A 54 1.08 -12.88 -32.23
CA ASP A 54 2.21 -11.95 -32.13
C ASP A 54 2.21 -11.08 -30.87
N GLY A 55 3.42 -10.76 -30.39
CA GLY A 55 3.69 -9.82 -29.30
C GLY A 55 3.57 -10.43 -27.89
N VAL A 56 3.94 -9.65 -26.88
CA VAL A 56 3.98 -10.10 -25.47
C VAL A 56 2.63 -10.00 -24.77
N LEU A 57 2.46 -10.75 -23.68
CA LEU A 57 1.26 -10.73 -22.83
C LEU A 57 1.22 -9.52 -21.89
N PHE A 58 2.38 -9.10 -21.36
CA PHE A 58 2.49 -8.02 -20.38
C PHE A 58 3.27 -6.87 -20.96
N VAL A 59 2.67 -5.68 -20.94
CA VAL A 59 3.30 -4.43 -21.37
C VAL A 59 3.26 -3.46 -20.19
N PRO A 60 4.40 -2.94 -19.72
CA PRO A 60 4.42 -2.00 -18.61
C PRO A 60 3.59 -0.76 -18.95
N VAL A 61 2.93 -0.18 -17.95
CA VAL A 61 2.26 1.11 -18.12
C VAL A 61 3.33 2.17 -18.46
N PRO A 62 3.15 3.01 -19.49
CA PRO A 62 4.16 3.98 -19.88
C PRO A 62 4.54 4.94 -18.73
N ARG A 63 5.82 5.29 -18.63
CA ARG A 63 6.38 6.17 -17.59
C ARG A 63 5.53 7.40 -17.32
N ASP A 64 5.18 8.15 -18.37
CA ASP A 64 4.43 9.40 -18.23
C ASP A 64 3.03 9.17 -17.66
N ARG A 65 2.40 8.03 -17.96
CA ARG A 65 1.10 7.66 -17.39
C ARG A 65 1.21 7.27 -15.92
N GLN A 66 2.30 6.61 -15.52
CA GLN A 66 2.58 6.31 -14.12
C GLN A 66 2.82 7.60 -13.31
N ALA A 67 3.65 8.52 -13.83
CA ALA A 67 3.91 9.82 -13.20
C ALA A 67 2.63 10.67 -13.12
N ALA A 68 1.81 10.68 -14.17
CA ALA A 68 0.51 11.35 -14.16
C ALA A 68 -0.44 10.75 -13.11
N ALA A 69 -0.40 9.43 -12.87
CA ALA A 69 -1.18 8.79 -11.82
C ALA A 69 -0.73 9.23 -10.42
N VAL A 70 0.58 9.31 -10.15
CA VAL A 70 1.10 9.83 -8.87
C VAL A 70 0.69 11.29 -8.66
N LYS A 71 0.81 12.12 -9.70
CA LYS A 71 0.36 13.52 -9.67
C LYS A 71 -1.14 13.61 -9.37
N PHE A 72 -1.96 12.82 -10.06
CA PHE A 72 -3.40 12.79 -9.84
C PHE A 72 -3.74 12.41 -8.39
N LEU A 73 -3.07 11.40 -7.82
CA LEU A 73 -3.25 11.00 -6.43
C LEU A 73 -2.79 12.09 -5.46
N ALA A 74 -1.69 12.79 -5.74
CA ALA A 74 -1.24 13.93 -4.95
C ALA A 74 -2.32 15.02 -4.87
N GLU A 75 -2.94 15.34 -6.01
CA GLU A 75 -3.94 16.41 -6.13
C GLU A 75 -5.31 16.01 -5.58
N ASN A 76 -5.71 14.73 -5.72
CA ASN A 76 -7.09 14.30 -5.46
C ASN A 76 -7.24 13.38 -4.25
N ALA A 77 -6.22 12.59 -3.91
CA ALA A 77 -6.24 11.67 -2.77
C ALA A 77 -5.55 12.25 -1.53
N PHE A 78 -4.42 12.91 -1.74
CA PHE A 78 -3.53 13.34 -0.66
C PHE A 78 -3.73 14.82 -0.27
N ALA A 79 -4.33 15.64 -1.12
CA ALA A 79 -4.78 16.97 -0.74
C ALA A 79 -5.85 16.92 0.36
N THR A 80 -6.02 18.02 1.11
CA THR A 80 -7.11 18.15 2.08
C THR A 80 -8.46 18.11 1.36
N PRO A 81 -9.33 17.12 1.61
CA PRO A 81 -10.54 16.92 0.81
C PRO A 81 -11.65 17.90 1.26
N THR A 82 -11.56 19.14 0.80
CA THR A 82 -12.49 20.22 1.17
C THR A 82 -13.93 19.94 0.76
N TRP A 83 -14.13 19.21 -0.34
CA TRP A 83 -15.46 18.78 -0.80
C TRP A 83 -16.16 17.84 0.20
N MET A 84 -15.39 17.10 0.99
CA MET A 84 -15.84 16.11 1.96
C MET A 84 -15.94 16.70 3.38
N ILE A 85 -15.06 17.64 3.71
CA ILE A 85 -15.01 18.30 5.02
C ILE A 85 -16.03 19.44 5.03
N ARG A 86 -17.30 19.07 5.21
CA ARG A 86 -18.45 19.99 5.20
C ARG A 86 -19.10 20.12 6.58
N PRO A 87 -18.85 21.20 7.34
CA PRO A 87 -19.37 21.33 8.70
C PRO A 87 -20.89 21.26 8.81
N ASP A 88 -21.61 21.70 7.78
CA ASP A 88 -23.08 21.68 7.73
C ASP A 88 -23.67 20.27 7.60
N ILE A 89 -22.89 19.32 7.08
CA ILE A 89 -23.21 17.89 7.02
C ILE A 89 -22.63 17.20 8.24
N LEU A 90 -21.34 17.36 8.50
CA LEU A 90 -20.60 16.66 9.54
C LEU A 90 -21.23 16.88 10.92
N ARG A 91 -21.63 18.11 11.25
CA ARG A 91 -22.28 18.42 12.54
C ARG A 91 -23.67 17.80 12.72
N ARG A 92 -24.24 17.20 11.66
CA ARG A 92 -25.51 16.46 11.71
C ARG A 92 -25.31 14.96 11.91
N ILE A 93 -24.14 14.43 11.58
CA ILE A 93 -23.86 12.98 11.58
C ILE A 93 -22.83 12.57 12.64
N GLU A 94 -21.91 13.47 13.03
CA GLU A 94 -20.88 13.14 14.03
C GLU A 94 -20.42 14.37 14.84
N PRO A 95 -20.11 14.20 16.14
CA PRO A 95 -19.55 15.29 16.96
C PRO A 95 -18.05 15.52 16.71
N ASN A 96 -17.31 14.47 16.33
CA ASN A 96 -15.89 14.46 16.00
C ASN A 96 -15.56 13.22 15.13
N GLY A 97 -14.33 13.09 14.64
CA GLY A 97 -13.88 11.87 13.91
C GLY A 97 -13.43 12.10 12.46
N VAL A 98 -13.88 13.18 11.80
CA VAL A 98 -13.50 13.48 10.40
C VAL A 98 -11.98 13.46 10.16
N ARG A 99 -11.17 13.94 11.11
CA ARG A 99 -9.71 13.95 10.98
C ARG A 99 -9.12 12.54 10.91
N ASP A 100 -9.62 11.63 11.75
CA ASP A 100 -9.15 10.25 11.80
C ASP A 100 -9.68 9.43 10.62
N ARG A 101 -10.90 9.74 10.15
CA ARG A 101 -11.47 9.18 8.92
C ARG A 101 -10.63 9.56 7.69
N VAL A 102 -10.29 10.84 7.53
CA VAL A 102 -9.39 11.31 6.45
C VAL A 102 -8.03 10.62 6.57
N LYS A 103 -7.42 10.66 7.76
CA LYS A 103 -6.10 10.07 8.01
C LYS A 103 -6.08 8.59 7.62
N THR A 104 -6.99 7.78 8.14
CA THR A 104 -7.05 6.33 7.87
C THR A 104 -7.23 6.04 6.39
N THR A 105 -8.06 6.83 5.70
CA THR A 105 -8.29 6.64 4.27
C THR A 105 -7.06 6.97 3.44
N GLN A 106 -6.42 8.12 3.70
CA GLN A 106 -5.20 8.52 2.99
C GLN A 106 -4.02 7.59 3.32
N GLN A 107 -3.89 7.15 4.57
CA GLN A 107 -2.87 6.18 4.98
C GLN A 107 -3.05 4.84 4.26
N GLY A 108 -4.29 4.35 4.11
CA GLY A 108 -4.56 3.14 3.34
C GLY A 108 -4.14 3.26 1.87
N LEU A 109 -4.44 4.39 1.22
CA LEU A 109 -4.03 4.65 -0.17
C LEU A 109 -2.51 4.78 -0.29
N LEU A 110 -1.86 5.43 0.68
CA LEU A 110 -0.41 5.59 0.72
C LEU A 110 0.31 4.25 0.91
N ASN A 111 -0.18 3.38 1.79
CA ASN A 111 0.35 2.03 2.00
C ASN A 111 0.25 1.18 0.73
N GLN A 112 -0.86 1.30 -0.02
CA GLN A 112 -1.02 0.62 -1.31
C GLN A 112 -0.11 1.18 -2.40
N LEU A 113 0.09 2.50 -2.43
CA LEU A 113 0.97 3.15 -3.40
C LEU A 113 2.43 2.77 -3.15
N MET A 114 2.86 2.78 -1.89
CA MET A 114 4.24 2.52 -1.48
C MET A 114 4.49 1.05 -1.13
N SER A 115 3.73 0.10 -1.67
CA SER A 115 3.89 -1.32 -1.34
C SER A 115 5.25 -1.86 -1.83
N SER A 116 5.85 -2.79 -1.07
CA SER A 116 7.15 -3.37 -1.43
C SER A 116 7.10 -4.15 -2.75
N SER A 117 5.95 -4.75 -3.08
CA SER A 117 5.71 -5.44 -4.36
C SER A 117 5.63 -4.49 -5.55
N ARG A 118 5.10 -3.27 -5.36
CA ARG A 118 5.14 -2.25 -6.41
C ARG A 118 6.56 -1.75 -6.60
N PHE A 119 7.27 -1.49 -5.51
CA PHE A 119 8.64 -1.02 -5.57
C PHE A 119 9.57 -2.03 -6.28
N ALA A 120 9.42 -3.33 -5.98
CA ALA A 120 10.13 -4.39 -6.70
C ALA A 120 9.82 -4.39 -8.20
N ARG A 121 8.56 -4.19 -8.60
CA ARG A 121 8.18 -4.06 -10.03
C ARG A 121 8.82 -2.84 -10.70
N LEU A 122 8.93 -1.71 -10.00
CA LEU A 122 9.59 -0.52 -10.55
C LEU A 122 11.11 -0.74 -10.74
N ILE A 123 11.76 -1.45 -9.82
CA ILE A 123 13.17 -1.86 -9.96
C ILE A 123 13.34 -2.78 -11.17
N GLU A 124 12.48 -3.81 -11.29
CA GLU A 124 12.53 -4.74 -12.43
C GLU A 124 12.31 -4.01 -13.76
N GLN A 125 11.32 -3.11 -13.83
CA GLN A 125 11.07 -2.30 -15.01
C GLN A 125 12.29 -1.42 -15.37
N GLU A 126 12.94 -0.79 -14.38
CA GLU A 126 14.17 -0.02 -14.62
C GLU A 126 15.31 -0.91 -15.14
N ALA A 127 15.48 -2.11 -14.59
CA ALA A 127 16.50 -3.05 -15.05
C ALA A 127 16.26 -3.54 -16.49
N MET A 128 15.01 -3.74 -16.89
CA MET A 128 14.65 -4.24 -18.23
C MET A 128 14.55 -3.14 -19.29
N ASP A 129 13.93 -2.00 -18.96
CA ASP A 129 13.56 -0.96 -19.92
C ASP A 129 14.42 0.32 -19.81
N GLY A 130 15.29 0.41 -18.81
CA GLY A 130 16.18 1.54 -18.57
C GLY A 130 15.43 2.87 -18.43
N ASP A 131 15.86 3.89 -19.18
CA ASP A 131 15.29 5.25 -19.12
C ASP A 131 13.81 5.34 -19.53
N LYS A 132 13.26 4.31 -20.17
CA LYS A 132 11.83 4.26 -20.53
C LYS A 132 10.94 3.89 -19.34
N ALA A 133 11.51 3.30 -18.29
CA ALA A 133 10.76 2.94 -17.09
C ALA A 133 10.53 4.14 -16.18
N TYR A 134 9.49 4.05 -15.36
CA TYR A 134 9.32 4.97 -14.25
C TYR A 134 10.23 4.55 -13.09
N ARG A 135 11.40 5.18 -13.00
CA ARG A 135 12.45 4.78 -12.08
C ARG A 135 11.99 4.89 -10.62
N PRO A 136 12.42 3.99 -9.72
CA PRO A 136 12.10 4.07 -8.30
C PRO A 136 12.46 5.41 -7.65
N VAL A 137 13.57 6.04 -8.06
CA VAL A 137 13.97 7.37 -7.58
C VAL A 137 13.01 8.49 -8.02
N ASP A 138 12.51 8.43 -9.25
CA ASP A 138 11.57 9.42 -9.78
C ASP A 138 10.22 9.26 -9.06
N PHE A 139 9.76 8.02 -8.90
CA PHE A 139 8.54 7.67 -8.16
C PHE A 139 8.55 8.19 -6.73
N LEU A 140 9.61 7.91 -5.97
CA LEU A 140 9.71 8.34 -4.58
C LEU A 140 9.75 9.86 -4.45
N ALA A 141 10.50 10.53 -5.34
CA ALA A 141 10.56 11.98 -5.37
C ALA A 141 9.19 12.61 -5.68
N ASP A 142 8.42 12.04 -6.62
CA ASP A 142 7.09 12.54 -6.97
C ASP A 142 6.09 12.35 -5.82
N VAL A 143 6.10 11.18 -5.17
CA VAL A 143 5.27 10.93 -3.97
C VAL A 143 5.61 11.90 -2.86
N ARG A 144 6.90 12.09 -2.56
CA ARG A 144 7.37 13.03 -1.54
C ARG A 144 6.93 14.46 -1.86
N LYS A 145 7.12 14.92 -3.10
CA LYS A 145 6.67 16.27 -3.54
C LYS A 145 5.15 16.43 -3.45
N GLY A 146 4.36 15.38 -3.67
CA GLY A 146 2.91 15.42 -3.49
C GLY A 146 2.46 15.53 -2.03
N ILE A 147 3.07 14.73 -1.15
CA ILE A 147 2.75 14.70 0.30
C ILE A 147 3.26 15.95 1.03
N TRP A 148 4.36 16.52 0.54
CA TRP A 148 5.02 17.68 1.13
C TRP A 148 4.99 18.89 0.18
N SER A 149 3.92 19.03 -0.61
CA SER A 149 3.79 20.07 -1.64
C SER A 149 3.93 21.49 -1.09
N GLU A 150 3.58 21.70 0.17
CA GLU A 150 3.72 22.95 0.90
C GLU A 150 5.19 23.41 1.03
N LEU A 151 6.16 22.47 1.04
CA LEU A 151 7.58 22.81 1.12
C LEU A 151 8.10 23.41 -0.20
N GLY A 152 7.51 23.00 -1.32
CA GLY A 152 7.86 23.47 -2.66
C GLY A 152 7.15 24.76 -3.08
N ALA A 153 6.13 25.20 -2.36
CA ALA A 153 5.43 26.44 -2.65
C ALA A 153 6.39 27.64 -2.52
N GLY A 154 6.37 28.57 -3.47
CA GLY A 154 7.26 29.75 -3.47
C GLY A 154 7.00 30.74 -2.33
N GLY A 155 5.83 30.66 -1.68
CA GLY A 155 5.39 31.58 -0.62
C GLY A 155 5.68 31.12 0.81
N ALA A 156 4.98 31.73 1.76
CA ALA A 156 5.03 31.36 3.17
C ALA A 156 4.46 29.94 3.36
N VAL A 157 5.19 29.10 4.09
CA VAL A 157 4.81 27.70 4.32
C VAL A 157 3.78 27.66 5.45
N LYS A 158 2.59 27.15 5.13
CA LYS A 158 1.52 26.88 6.09
C LYS A 158 0.92 25.52 5.78
N ILE A 159 0.88 24.64 6.77
CA ILE A 159 0.43 23.26 6.64
C ILE A 159 -0.79 23.08 7.52
N ASP A 160 -1.93 22.70 6.94
CA ASP A 160 -3.16 22.52 7.70
C ASP A 160 -3.15 21.21 8.54
N PRO A 161 -4.04 21.06 9.54
CA PRO A 161 -4.05 19.89 10.42
C PRO A 161 -4.26 18.53 9.73
N PHE A 162 -4.93 18.46 8.57
CA PHE A 162 -5.11 17.21 7.82
C PHE A 162 -3.84 16.85 7.08
N ARG A 163 -3.18 17.82 6.43
CA ARG A 163 -1.89 17.64 5.77
C ARG A 163 -0.79 17.21 6.74
N ARG A 164 -0.75 17.82 7.94
CA ARG A 164 0.18 17.38 9.00
C ARG A 164 -0.04 15.92 9.43
N ASN A 165 -1.28 15.44 9.45
CA ASN A 165 -1.56 14.02 9.74
C ASN A 165 -1.04 13.11 8.64
N LEU A 166 -1.29 13.45 7.37
CA LEU A 166 -0.79 12.67 6.23
C LEU A 166 0.74 12.60 6.22
N GLN A 167 1.41 13.73 6.46
CA GLN A 167 2.86 13.83 6.52
C GLN A 167 3.46 12.96 7.63
N ARG A 168 2.83 12.93 8.82
CA ARG A 168 3.20 11.99 9.89
C ARG A 168 2.99 10.54 9.47
N SER A 169 1.87 10.22 8.86
CA SER A 169 1.62 8.86 8.34
C SER A 169 2.63 8.42 7.26
N TYR A 170 3.17 9.36 6.48
CA TYR A 170 4.27 9.08 5.56
C TYR A 170 5.56 8.73 6.29
N LEU A 171 5.93 9.49 7.33
CA LEU A 171 7.11 9.18 8.15
C LEU A 171 6.95 7.85 8.89
N ASP A 172 5.78 7.59 9.48
CA ASP A 172 5.45 6.32 10.13
C ASP A 172 5.62 5.13 9.16
N LEU A 173 5.17 5.29 7.91
CA LEU A 173 5.31 4.26 6.87
C LEU A 173 6.77 4.02 6.48
N LEU A 174 7.57 5.08 6.35
CA LEU A 174 9.00 4.93 6.04
C LEU A 174 9.78 4.33 7.21
N ASP A 175 9.40 4.65 8.45
CA ASP A 175 9.95 4.02 9.64
C ASP A 175 9.65 2.52 9.67
N ASP A 176 8.38 2.13 9.51
CA ASP A 176 7.98 0.71 9.47
C ASP A 176 8.72 -0.06 8.37
N LYS A 177 8.94 0.57 7.20
CA LYS A 177 9.74 -0.02 6.12
C LYS A 177 11.21 -0.23 6.50
N LEU A 178 11.82 0.64 7.30
CA LEU A 178 13.25 0.56 7.64
C LEU A 178 13.55 -0.21 8.92
N ASN A 179 12.67 -0.06 9.91
CA ASN A 179 12.87 -0.43 11.31
C ASN A 179 11.70 -1.26 11.87
N GLY A 180 10.64 -1.50 11.09
CA GLY A 180 9.52 -2.34 11.48
C GLY A 180 9.85 -3.82 11.51
N ARG A 181 8.88 -4.64 11.94
CA ARG A 181 9.06 -6.10 12.09
C ARG A 181 9.38 -6.82 10.78
N SER A 182 8.85 -6.29 9.68
CA SER A 182 9.04 -6.81 8.33
C SER A 182 9.72 -5.73 7.47
N ALA A 183 10.88 -5.26 7.93
CA ALA A 183 11.67 -4.26 7.23
C ALA A 183 11.96 -4.72 5.78
N VAL A 184 12.10 -3.74 4.88
CA VAL A 184 12.35 -3.97 3.46
C VAL A 184 13.70 -4.63 3.23
N SER A 185 13.86 -5.25 2.05
CA SER A 185 15.13 -5.86 1.64
C SER A 185 16.26 -4.84 1.55
N ASP A 186 17.50 -5.34 1.59
CA ASP A 186 18.71 -4.53 1.54
C ASP A 186 18.79 -3.62 0.31
N ASP A 187 18.19 -4.02 -0.82
CA ASP A 187 18.18 -3.20 -2.04
C ASP A 187 17.19 -2.03 -1.98
N GLN A 188 16.06 -2.17 -1.27
CA GLN A 188 15.09 -1.08 -1.11
C GLN A 188 15.53 -0.08 -0.04
N ARG A 189 16.30 -0.54 0.95
CA ARG A 189 16.74 0.25 2.11
C ARG A 189 17.51 1.55 1.73
N PRO A 190 18.47 1.56 0.79
CA PRO A 190 19.15 2.78 0.34
C PRO A 190 18.21 3.83 -0.23
N PHE A 191 17.20 3.43 -1.02
CA PHE A 191 16.23 4.36 -1.60
C PHE A 191 15.43 5.06 -0.50
N ILE A 192 14.87 4.31 0.45
CA ILE A 192 14.10 4.89 1.55
C ILE A 192 14.95 5.82 2.42
N ARG A 193 16.20 5.41 2.72
CA ARG A 193 17.15 6.27 3.46
C ARG A 193 17.49 7.55 2.68
N GLY A 194 17.64 7.44 1.36
CA GLY A 194 17.86 8.58 0.45
C GLY A 194 16.70 9.57 0.49
N GLU A 195 15.47 9.07 0.45
CA GLU A 195 14.27 9.91 0.52
C GLU A 195 14.12 10.65 1.85
N LEU A 196 14.35 9.98 2.96
CA LEU A 196 14.34 10.61 4.28
C LEU A 196 15.38 11.74 4.37
N LYS A 197 16.57 11.54 3.81
CA LYS A 197 17.61 12.58 3.75
C LYS A 197 17.19 13.75 2.85
N ALA A 198 16.62 13.46 1.68
CA ALA A 198 16.11 14.48 0.77
C ALA A 198 15.01 15.31 1.44
N LEU A 199 14.05 14.65 2.09
CA LEU A 199 12.97 15.28 2.84
C LEU A 199 13.51 16.15 3.98
N ASN A 200 14.46 15.65 4.78
CA ASN A 200 15.08 16.45 5.85
C ASN A 200 15.73 17.73 5.32
N SER A 201 16.34 17.66 4.13
CA SER A 201 16.90 18.81 3.42
C SER A 201 15.81 19.80 2.97
N ASP A 202 14.71 19.30 2.40
CA ASP A 202 13.56 20.13 2.00
C ASP A 202 12.91 20.82 3.19
N ILE A 203 12.69 20.11 4.29
CA ILE A 203 12.13 20.68 5.51
C ILE A 203 13.05 21.79 6.05
N SER A 204 14.36 21.54 6.10
CA SER A 204 15.34 22.53 6.56
C SER A 204 15.30 23.82 5.74
N ARG A 205 15.14 23.73 4.41
CA ARG A 205 14.95 24.90 3.53
C ARG A 205 13.61 25.60 3.77
N ALA A 206 12.55 24.83 3.95
CA ALA A 206 11.20 25.35 4.13
C ALA A 206 11.02 26.11 5.45
N MET A 207 11.68 25.66 6.53
CA MET A 207 11.58 26.27 7.87
C MET A 207 11.86 27.78 7.89
N ALA A 208 12.81 28.25 7.07
CA ALA A 208 13.13 29.67 6.94
C ALA A 208 11.95 30.52 6.46
N ARG A 209 10.99 29.90 5.76
CA ARG A 209 9.79 30.53 5.18
C ARG A 209 8.51 30.17 5.94
N THR A 210 8.61 29.40 7.02
CA THR A 210 7.46 28.97 7.83
C THR A 210 7.25 29.95 8.97
N THR A 211 6.31 30.88 8.83
CA THR A 211 5.97 31.86 9.88
C THR A 211 4.86 31.37 10.82
N ASP A 212 4.01 30.47 10.35
CA ASP A 212 2.96 29.85 11.16
C ASP A 212 3.57 28.95 12.25
N ARG A 213 3.28 29.26 13.52
CA ARG A 213 3.90 28.59 14.67
C ARG A 213 3.61 27.08 14.70
N ALA A 214 2.37 26.68 14.39
CA ALA A 214 1.97 25.28 14.39
C ALA A 214 2.67 24.49 13.26
N SER A 215 2.79 25.10 12.08
CA SER A 215 3.54 24.53 10.96
C SER A 215 5.03 24.40 11.28
N ARG A 216 5.63 25.40 11.95
CA ARG A 216 7.04 25.35 12.36
C ARG A 216 7.30 24.21 13.34
N MET A 217 6.49 24.10 14.40
CA MET A 217 6.60 23.00 15.37
C MET A 217 6.45 21.62 14.73
N HIS A 218 5.53 21.48 13.77
CA HIS A 218 5.36 20.24 13.02
C HIS A 218 6.57 19.89 12.16
N LEU A 219 7.19 20.88 11.51
CA LEU A 219 8.40 20.66 10.71
C LEU A 219 9.62 20.32 11.57
N GLU A 220 9.75 20.93 12.75
CA GLU A 220 10.78 20.59 13.74
C GLU A 220 10.62 19.13 14.21
N ASP A 221 9.41 18.74 14.64
CA ASP A 221 9.08 17.37 15.03
C ASP A 221 9.34 16.36 13.89
N ALA A 222 8.96 16.70 12.65
CA ALA A 222 9.23 15.86 11.48
C ALA A 222 10.74 15.64 11.25
N LYS A 223 11.59 16.65 11.47
CA LYS A 223 13.05 16.49 11.37
C LYS A 223 13.59 15.56 12.45
N ASP A 224 13.11 15.72 13.68
CA ASP A 224 13.54 14.88 14.80
C ASP A 224 13.11 13.42 14.58
N GLN A 225 11.90 13.19 14.07
CA GLN A 225 11.44 11.88 13.64
C GLN A 225 12.33 11.29 12.55
N ILE A 226 12.66 12.05 11.50
CA ILE A 226 13.57 11.57 10.44
C ILE A 226 14.95 11.20 11.01
N ASN A 227 15.51 12.03 11.89
CA ASN A 227 16.79 11.75 12.53
C ASN A 227 16.74 10.46 13.34
N LYS A 228 15.65 10.25 14.10
CA LYS A 228 15.42 9.01 14.86
C LYS A 228 15.31 7.79 13.95
N ILE A 229 14.54 7.88 12.86
CA ILE A 229 14.35 6.78 11.89
C ILE A 229 15.70 6.38 11.26
N LEU A 230 16.56 7.35 10.98
CA LEU A 230 17.85 7.12 10.30
C LEU A 230 18.96 6.62 11.23
N ASP A 231 18.82 6.84 12.55
CA ASP A 231 19.80 6.46 13.56
C ASP A 231 19.65 4.97 13.94
N PRO A 232 20.70 4.15 13.71
CA PRO A 232 20.66 2.71 13.99
C PRO A 232 20.39 2.37 15.46
N LYS A 233 20.61 3.29 16.40
CA LYS A 233 20.31 3.06 17.83
C LYS A 233 18.83 2.86 18.12
N PHE A 234 17.95 3.39 17.26
CA PHE A 234 16.50 3.26 17.41
C PHE A 234 15.89 2.20 16.50
N ALA A 235 16.70 1.50 15.70
CA ALA A 235 16.23 0.37 14.92
C ALA A 235 15.78 -0.76 15.85
N ALA A 236 14.63 -1.37 15.56
CA ALA A 236 14.19 -2.53 16.32
C ALA A 236 15.26 -3.64 16.25
N PRO A 237 15.51 -4.36 17.36
CA PRO A 237 16.42 -5.49 17.32
C PRO A 237 15.93 -6.49 16.26
N ALA A 238 16.86 -7.02 15.46
CA ALA A 238 16.54 -8.00 14.44
C ALA A 238 15.67 -9.12 15.03
N PRO A 239 14.62 -9.59 14.32
CA PRO A 239 13.83 -10.71 14.81
C PRO A 239 14.79 -11.85 15.13
N ALA A 240 14.68 -12.40 16.35
CA ALA A 240 15.50 -13.54 16.76
C ALA A 240 15.42 -14.59 15.66
N ALA A 241 16.57 -14.97 15.10
CA ALA A 241 16.64 -15.94 14.03
C ALA A 241 15.81 -17.17 14.45
N ALA A 242 14.74 -17.46 13.70
CA ALA A 242 13.98 -18.68 13.93
C ALA A 242 14.97 -19.84 13.83
N ASN A 243 15.11 -20.59 14.91
CA ASN A 243 16.08 -21.68 15.00
C ASN A 243 15.86 -22.62 13.79
N PRO A 244 16.82 -22.76 12.86
CA PRO A 244 16.62 -23.53 11.63
C PRO A 244 16.31 -25.02 11.91
N LEU A 245 16.58 -25.47 13.14
CA LEU A 245 16.22 -26.81 13.64
C LEU A 245 14.73 -27.00 13.96
N ALA A 246 13.93 -25.94 14.07
CA ALA A 246 12.47 -26.07 14.26
C ALA A 246 11.74 -26.53 12.98
N ALA A 247 12.37 -26.39 11.81
CA ALA A 247 11.82 -26.87 10.53
C ALA A 247 12.06 -28.38 10.30
N PHE A 248 12.88 -29.04 11.12
CA PHE A 248 13.26 -30.45 10.96
C PHE A 248 12.83 -31.35 12.13
N GLY A 249 11.97 -30.88 13.03
CA GLY A 249 11.72 -31.58 14.30
C GLY A 249 10.30 -31.52 14.84
N ARG A 250 9.32 -32.09 14.11
CA ARG A 250 8.16 -32.85 14.64
C ARG A 250 7.20 -33.23 13.51
N GLY A 251 7.55 -34.26 12.76
CA GLY A 251 6.62 -35.05 11.96
C GLY A 251 6.51 -36.46 12.55
N GLY A 252 6.07 -36.55 13.80
CA GLY A 252 5.66 -37.84 14.37
C GLY A 252 4.24 -38.10 13.91
N ILE A 253 4.07 -39.02 12.96
CA ILE A 253 2.76 -39.57 12.60
C ILE A 253 2.30 -40.34 13.83
N ASN A 254 1.20 -39.90 14.44
CA ASN A 254 0.51 -40.71 15.44
C ASN A 254 -0.33 -41.74 14.68
N ASP A 255 -0.25 -43.01 15.05
CA ASP A 255 -0.93 -44.14 14.41
C ASP A 255 -2.48 -44.04 14.42
N GLU A 256 -3.06 -43.01 15.05
CA GLU A 256 -4.50 -42.72 15.02
C GLU A 256 -4.98 -41.92 13.80
N GLU A 257 -4.09 -41.23 13.06
CA GLU A 257 -4.49 -40.36 11.95
C GLU A 257 -4.52 -41.06 10.57
N VAL A 258 -4.04 -42.32 10.50
CA VAL A 258 -3.98 -43.10 9.25
C VAL A 258 -5.35 -43.68 8.86
N ASN A 259 -6.30 -43.75 9.81
CA ASN A 259 -7.61 -44.36 9.56
C ASN A 259 -8.70 -43.39 9.05
N ASN A 260 -8.39 -42.09 8.85
CA ASN A 260 -9.40 -41.10 8.44
C ASN A 260 -9.20 -40.50 7.04
N LEU A 261 -8.26 -41.03 6.26
CA LEU A 261 -8.09 -40.67 4.86
C LEU A 261 -9.02 -41.51 3.97
N ASN A 262 -10.33 -41.32 4.15
CA ASN A 262 -11.34 -41.77 3.20
C ASN A 262 -11.26 -40.89 1.93
N TYR A 263 -10.28 -41.18 1.07
CA TYR A 263 -10.09 -40.56 -0.25
C TYR A 263 -11.23 -40.84 -1.26
N ILE A 264 -12.28 -41.54 -0.85
CA ILE A 264 -13.38 -42.00 -1.71
C ILE A 264 -14.46 -40.92 -1.96
N ASN A 265 -14.48 -39.82 -1.21
CA ASN A 265 -15.60 -38.86 -1.27
C ASN A 265 -15.41 -37.67 -2.22
N CYS A 266 -14.26 -37.54 -2.90
CA CYS A 266 -14.00 -36.37 -3.74
C CYS A 266 -14.32 -36.56 -5.23
N TRP A 267 -14.52 -37.80 -5.70
CA TRP A 267 -14.75 -38.10 -7.12
C TRP A 267 -15.67 -39.33 -7.30
N PRO A 268 -17.00 -39.17 -7.47
CA PRO A 268 -17.94 -40.29 -7.53
C PRO A 268 -17.83 -41.18 -8.78
N ASP A 269 -17.19 -40.68 -9.84
CA ASP A 269 -17.32 -41.26 -11.19
C ASP A 269 -16.09 -42.07 -11.66
N PHE A 270 -15.02 -42.17 -10.88
CA PHE A 270 -13.89 -43.04 -11.20
C PHE A 270 -14.01 -44.39 -10.49
N ARG A 271 -14.78 -45.32 -11.06
CA ARG A 271 -14.65 -46.75 -10.76
C ARG A 271 -13.94 -47.45 -11.91
N GLY A 272 -12.61 -47.34 -11.92
CA GLY A 272 -11.75 -48.17 -12.75
C GLY A 272 -11.48 -49.50 -12.05
N GLU A 273 -11.78 -50.60 -12.74
CA GLU A 273 -11.52 -51.97 -12.31
C GLU A 273 -10.04 -52.19 -11.95
N ASN A 274 -9.80 -52.92 -10.87
CA ASN A 274 -8.49 -53.17 -10.27
C ASN A 274 -7.79 -54.33 -11.00
N PRO A 275 -6.60 -54.16 -11.64
CA PRO A 275 -5.82 -55.32 -12.08
C PRO A 275 -4.99 -55.90 -10.92
N ALA A 276 -5.03 -57.23 -10.80
CA ALA A 276 -4.42 -58.04 -9.75
C ALA A 276 -2.87 -57.95 -9.67
N PRO A 277 -2.26 -58.27 -8.51
CA PRO A 277 -0.83 -58.05 -8.25
C PRO A 277 0.08 -59.11 -8.89
N VAL A 278 1.20 -58.65 -9.45
CA VAL A 278 2.27 -59.49 -10.01
C VAL A 278 3.04 -60.16 -8.86
N ARG A 279 3.05 -61.49 -8.87
CA ARG A 279 3.72 -62.35 -7.90
C ARG A 279 5.19 -62.56 -8.31
N SER A 280 6.11 -62.26 -7.41
CA SER A 280 7.52 -62.65 -7.49
C SER A 280 7.66 -64.17 -7.43
N MET A 281 8.38 -64.76 -8.39
CA MET A 281 8.92 -66.12 -8.30
C MET A 281 10.33 -66.18 -8.89
N MET A 282 11.23 -66.75 -8.10
CA MET A 282 12.63 -67.02 -8.38
C MET A 282 12.84 -68.18 -9.38
N SER A 283 14.06 -68.17 -9.95
CA SER A 283 14.88 -69.31 -10.39
C SER A 283 14.80 -69.75 -11.86
N GLY A 284 15.98 -69.97 -12.47
CA GLY A 284 16.12 -70.88 -13.62
C GLY A 284 17.14 -70.51 -14.71
N GLN A 285 18.43 -70.72 -14.43
CA GLN A 285 19.51 -71.25 -15.30
C GLN A 285 19.54 -71.08 -16.85
N ARG A 286 20.74 -70.67 -17.32
CA ARG A 286 21.56 -71.13 -18.49
C ARG A 286 20.91 -71.02 -19.90
N PHE A 287 21.56 -70.64 -20.99
CA PHE A 287 22.96 -70.51 -21.42
C PHE A 287 23.16 -69.17 -22.16
#